data_AF-A0A9W8HXJ3-F1
#
_entry.id   AF-A0A9W8HXJ3-F1
#
_cell.length_a   1.000
_cell.length_b   1.000
_cell.length_c   1.000
_cell.angle_alpha   90.00
_cell.angle_beta   90.00
_cell.angle_gamma   90.00
#
_symmetry.space_group_name_H-M   'P 1'
#
loop_
_entity.id
_entity.type
_entity.pdbx_description
1 polymer ?
#
loop_
_entity_poly.entity_id
_entity_poly.type
_entity_poly.pdbx_seq_one_letter_code
_entity_poly.pdbx_strand_id
1 'polypeptide(L)' 'MPQNEYIEESIRRHGRRLDHAERKRKREARKVHKDAAFAQKVHGLKAKLYNKKRHAEKIQMKKT' A
#
# COMPACT_ATOMS: atom_id res chain seq x y z
N MET A 1 -4.86 -20.57 -16.63
CA MET A 1 -5.31 -19.40 -15.85
C MET A 1 -6.55 -19.78 -15.08
N PRO A 2 -6.67 -19.44 -13.80
CA PRO A 2 -7.94 -19.65 -13.10
C PRO A 2 -9.03 -18.80 -13.77
N GLN A 3 -10.18 -19.42 -14.03
CA GLN A 3 -11.33 -18.79 -14.67
C GLN A 3 -12.12 -17.94 -13.67
N ASN A 4 -12.61 -16.78 -14.13
CA ASN A 4 -13.50 -15.88 -13.40
C ASN A 4 -12.92 -15.30 -12.08
N GLU A 5 -13.80 -14.85 -11.19
CA GLU A 5 -13.52 -14.18 -9.91
C GLU A 5 -13.40 -15.17 -8.73
N TYR A 6 -12.73 -16.30 -8.94
CA TYR A 6 -12.64 -17.40 -7.96
C TYR A 6 -12.13 -16.96 -6.56
N ILE A 7 -11.27 -15.93 -6.49
CA ILE A 7 -10.80 -15.36 -5.22
C ILE A 7 -11.92 -14.63 -4.48
N GLU A 8 -12.72 -13.84 -5.18
CA GLU A 8 -13.84 -13.11 -4.58
C GLU A 8 -14.94 -14.07 -4.16
N GLU A 9 -15.22 -15.10 -4.97
CA GLU A 9 -16.13 -16.18 -4.60
C GLU A 9 -15.66 -16.92 -3.33
N SER A 10 -14.36 -17.22 -3.22
CA SER A 10 -13.79 -17.86 -2.03
C SER A 10 -13.96 -16.98 -0.78
N ILE A 11 -13.71 -15.68 -0.90
CA ILE A 11 -13.91 -14.72 0.21
C ILE A 11 -15.40 -14.62 0.57
N ARG A 12 -16.32 -14.66 -0.42
CA ARG A 12 -17.76 -14.61 -0.17
C ARG A 12 -18.26 -15.88 0.53
N ARG A 13 -17.75 -17.05 0.16
CA ARG A 13 -18.15 -18.36 0.70
C ARG A 13 -17.50 -18.69 2.05
N HIS A 14 -16.23 -18.35 2.23
CA HIS A 14 -15.42 -18.77 3.38
C HIS A 14 -14.92 -17.60 4.25
N GLY A 15 -15.19 -16.37 3.84
CA GLY A 15 -14.73 -15.17 4.54
C GLY A 15 -13.25 -14.87 4.31
N ARG A 16 -12.76 -13.86 5.04
CA ARG A 16 -11.31 -13.58 5.16
C ARG A 16 -10.78 -14.21 6.45
N ARG A 17 -9.45 -14.28 6.54
CA ARG A 17 -8.76 -14.62 7.80
C ARG A 17 -9.25 -13.73 8.94
N LEU A 18 -9.45 -14.32 10.13
CA LEU A 18 -10.03 -13.64 11.30
C LEU A 18 -9.28 -12.35 11.69
N ASP A 19 -7.95 -12.33 11.58
CA ASP A 19 -7.12 -11.17 11.93
C ASP A 19 -6.92 -10.15 10.78
N HIS A 20 -7.58 -10.33 9.63
CA HIS A 20 -7.33 -9.55 8.43
C HIS A 20 -7.53 -8.04 8.67
N ALA A 21 -8.63 -7.67 9.32
CA ALA A 21 -8.96 -6.27 9.59
C ALA A 21 -7.94 -5.62 10.52
N GLU A 22 -7.56 -6.30 11.61
CA GLU A 22 -6.56 -5.78 12.54
C GLU A 22 -5.19 -5.64 11.90
N ARG A 23 -4.77 -6.62 11.09
CA ARG A 23 -3.48 -6.58 10.39
C ARG A 23 -3.45 -5.45 9.37
N LYS A 24 -4.56 -5.21 8.66
CA LYS A 24 -4.71 -4.09 7.74
C LYS A 24 -4.60 -2.74 8.48
N ARG A 25 -5.36 -2.56 9.56
CA ARG A 25 -5.32 -1.36 10.41
C ARG A 25 -3.91 -1.08 10.95
N LYS A 26 -3.27 -2.08 11.57
CA LYS A 26 -1.91 -1.96 12.10
C LYS A 26 -0.88 -1.69 10.99
N ARG A 27 -1.10 -2.18 9.77
CA ARG A 27 -0.21 -1.92 8.62
C ARG A 27 -0.35 -0.49 8.12
N GLU A 28 -1.58 0.00 8.00
CA GLU A 28 -1.88 1.38 7.57
C GLU A 28 -1.34 2.39 8.59
N ALA A 29 -1.59 2.17 9.88
CA ALA A 29 -1.05 3.02 10.95
C ALA A 29 0.49 3.10 10.93
N ARG A 30 1.18 1.98 10.65
CA ARG A 30 2.65 1.95 10.57
C ARG A 30 3.21 2.49 9.25
N LYS A 31 2.36 2.71 8.23
CA LYS A 31 2.82 3.08 6.89
C LYS A 31 3.57 4.41 6.89
N VAL A 32 3.09 5.40 7.65
CA VAL A 32 3.74 6.71 7.78
C VAL A 32 5.18 6.61 8.30
N HIS A 33 5.43 5.86 9.36
CA HIS A 33 6.78 5.66 9.89
C HIS A 33 7.67 4.89 8.91
N LYS A 34 7.12 3.89 8.23
CA LYS A 34 7.86 3.11 7.22
C LYS A 34 8.22 3.94 6.00
N ASP A 35 7.32 4.79 5.52
CA ASP A 35 7.56 5.67 4.38
C ASP A 35 8.65 6.69 4.70
N ALA A 36 8.63 7.28 5.90
CA ALA A 36 9.67 8.19 6.36
C ALA A 36 11.05 7.48 6.49
N ALA A 37 11.08 6.31 7.12
CA ALA A 37 12.31 5.52 7.24
C ALA A 37 12.86 5.08 5.87
N PHE A 38 11.98 4.74 4.93
CA PHE A 38 12.37 4.39 3.57
C PHE A 38 12.97 5.58 2.83
N ALA A 39 12.35 6.76 2.94
CA ALA A 39 12.83 7.99 2.32
C ALA A 39 14.25 8.36 2.79
N GLN A 40 14.54 8.16 4.08
CA GLN A 40 15.86 8.43 4.65
C GLN A 40 16.95 7.45 4.20
N LYS A 41 16.58 6.17 4.01
CA LYS A 41 17.55 5.09 3.72
C LYS A 41 17.76 4.81 2.23
N VAL A 42 16.87 5.26 1.36
CA VAL A 42 16.95 4.97 -0.07
C VAL A 42 18.00 5.85 -0.74
N HIS A 43 18.86 5.25 -1.57
CA HIS A 43 19.92 5.95 -2.30
C HIS A 43 19.84 5.70 -3.82
N GLY A 44 20.61 6.47 -4.58
CA GLY A 44 20.75 6.32 -6.02
C GLY A 44 19.48 6.60 -6.83
N LEU A 45 19.31 5.89 -7.95
CA LEU A 45 18.16 6.06 -8.86
C LEU A 45 16.82 5.81 -8.16
N LYS A 46 16.76 4.85 -7.23
CA LYS A 46 15.55 4.51 -6.47
C LYS A 46 15.05 5.70 -5.64
N ALA A 47 15.98 6.47 -5.06
CA ALA A 47 15.64 7.69 -4.31
C ALA A 47 15.03 8.77 -5.21
N LYS A 48 15.63 8.98 -6.39
CA LYS A 48 15.12 9.94 -7.38
C LYS A 48 13.70 9.59 -7.82
N LEU A 49 13.45 8.32 -8.13
CA LEU A 49 12.11 7.83 -8.51
C LEU A 49 11.09 7.97 -7.37
N TYR A 50 11.49 7.65 -6.13
CA TYR A 50 10.63 7.79 -4.96
C TYR A 50 10.21 9.24 -4.73
N ASN A 51 11.16 10.18 -4.79
CA ASN A 51 10.87 11.60 -4.61
C ASN A 51 9.98 12.16 -5.72
N LYS A 52 10.21 11.75 -6.98
CA LYS A 52 9.35 12.12 -8.12
C LYS A 52 7.91 11.65 -7.90
N LYS A 53 7.72 10.40 -7.44
CA LYS A 53 6.40 9.85 -7.13
C LYS A 53 5.71 10.63 -6.00
N ARG A 54 6.40 10.89 -4.89
CA ARG A 54 5.85 11.64 -3.74
C ARG A 54 5.48 13.08 -4.10
N HIS A 55 6.25 13.72 -4.97
CA HIS A 55 5.95 15.06 -5.47
C HIS A 55 4.63 15.06 -6.28
N ALA A 56 4.47 14.12 -7.22
CA ALA A 56 3.25 13.99 -8.00
C ALA A 56 2.02 13.69 -7.12
N GLU A 57 2.15 12.78 -6.15
CA GLU A 57 1.09 12.48 -5.18
C GLU A 57 0.68 13.72 -4.38
N LYS A 58 1.64 14.52 -3.90
CA LYS A 58 1.35 15.78 -3.18
C LYS A 58 0.63 16.79 -4.05
N ILE A 59 1.02 16.91 -5.32
CA ILE A 59 0.34 17.82 -6.26
C ILE A 59 -1.09 17.35 -6.50
N GLN A 60 -1.31 16.06 -6.73
CA GLN A 60 -2.65 15.52 -6.94
C GLN A 60 -3.54 15.83 -5.73
N MET A 61 -3.05 15.56 -4.52
CA MET A 61 -3.78 15.83 -3.28
C MET A 61 -4.07 17.31 -3.01
N LYS A 62 -3.30 18.23 -3.61
CA LYS A 62 -3.56 19.67 -3.52
C LYS A 62 -4.56 20.17 -4.56
N LYS A 63 -4.66 19.46 -5.69
CA LYS A 63 -5.57 19.80 -6.79
C LYS A 63 -6.98 19.25 -6.57
N THR A 64 -7.08 18.12 -5.89
CA THR A 64 -8.34 17.54 -5.38
C THR A 64 -8.81 18.26 -4.14
#